data_AF-A0A9D7EWM5-F1
#
_entry.id   AF-A0A9D7EWM5-F1
#
_cell.length_a   1.000
_cell.length_b   1.000
_cell.length_c   1.000
_cell.angle_alpha   90.00
_cell.angle_beta   90.00
_cell.angle_gamma   90.00
#
_symmetry.space_group_name_H-M   'P 1'
#
loop_
_entity.id
_entity.type
_entity.pdbx_description
1 polymer ?
#
loop_
_entity_poly.entity_id
_entity_poly.type
_entity_poly.pdbx_seq_one_letter_code
_entity_poly.pdbx_strand_id
1 'polypeptide(L)'
;MKKLLLILLIPALAFTGKPEKKGSLKGKMKFTETVKMVYLSYISGDKRVTDSVILKKGKFEFQTKVAEPTLATLSVRFEPGATDVKPRTDRMQLFIEPGKIKVETSDSLKFAKVTGSAAQQAFEMYKELQVPYDERGKLLNEQYMVFKKDKDQEGMKR
;
A
#
# COMPACT_ATOMS: atom_id res chain seq x y z
N MET A 1 -31.39 57.41 -16.44
CA MET A 1 -31.59 57.02 -15.04
C MET A 1 -31.41 55.51 -14.92
N LYS A 2 -30.38 55.12 -14.17
CA LYS A 2 -30.29 53.94 -13.29
C LYS A 2 -30.89 52.58 -13.73
N LYS A 3 -29.93 51.65 -13.91
CA LYS A 3 -29.88 50.26 -13.38
C LYS A 3 -30.61 49.18 -14.21
N LEU A 4 -30.16 47.92 -14.33
CA LEU A 4 -29.09 47.16 -13.69
C LEU A 4 -28.38 46.29 -14.77
N LEU A 5 -27.04 46.26 -14.72
CA LEU A 5 -26.23 45.19 -15.32
C LEU A 5 -26.51 43.88 -14.54
N LEU A 6 -27.13 42.90 -15.18
CA LEU A 6 -27.26 41.55 -14.63
C LEU A 6 -25.93 40.80 -14.92
N ILE A 7 -24.95 40.96 -14.02
CA ILE A 7 -23.75 40.14 -14.02
C ILE A 7 -24.17 38.73 -13.60
N LEU A 8 -24.19 37.81 -14.56
CA LEU A 8 -24.41 36.39 -14.35
C LEU A 8 -23.23 35.84 -13.53
N LEU A 9 -23.44 35.72 -12.22
CA LEU A 9 -22.52 35.08 -11.29
C LEU A 9 -22.57 33.57 -11.54
N ILE A 10 -21.75 33.07 -12.48
CA ILE A 10 -21.49 31.64 -12.62
C ILE A 10 -20.65 31.25 -11.39
N PRO A 11 -21.14 30.38 -10.48
CA PRO A 11 -20.27 29.82 -9.47
C PRO A 11 -19.28 28.93 -10.22
N ALA A 12 -18.02 29.38 -10.29
CA ALA A 12 -16.94 28.50 -10.69
C ALA A 12 -16.92 27.34 -9.69
N LEU A 13 -17.37 26.17 -10.14
CA LEU A 13 -17.09 24.90 -9.49
C LEU A 13 -15.56 24.75 -9.46
N ALA A 14 -14.93 25.32 -8.44
CA ALA A 14 -13.55 25.06 -8.13
C ALA A 14 -13.51 23.60 -7.68
N PHE A 15 -13.17 22.70 -8.61
CA PHE A 15 -12.72 21.36 -8.26
C PHE A 15 -11.51 21.54 -7.35
N THR A 16 -11.72 21.39 -6.03
CA THR A 16 -10.67 21.45 -5.01
C THR A 16 -9.86 20.14 -5.03
N GLY A 17 -9.25 19.82 -6.16
CA GLY A 17 -8.23 18.78 -6.25
C GLY A 17 -6.88 19.40 -5.94
N LYS A 18 -6.15 18.87 -4.95
CA LYS A 18 -4.73 19.19 -4.81
C LYS A 18 -4.02 18.76 -6.11
N PRO A 19 -3.15 19.59 -6.70
CA PRO A 19 -2.46 19.22 -7.93
C PRO A 19 -1.56 18.01 -7.69
N GLU A 20 -1.65 17.01 -8.58
CA GLU A 20 -0.78 15.85 -8.54
C GLU A 20 0.69 16.27 -8.71
N LYS A 21 1.57 15.70 -7.90
CA LYS A 21 3.02 15.93 -7.99
C LYS A 21 3.71 14.65 -8.42
N LYS A 22 4.78 14.81 -9.20
CA LYS A 22 5.60 13.69 -9.67
C LYS A 22 6.36 13.07 -8.50
N GLY A 23 6.42 11.75 -8.46
CA GLY A 23 7.28 10.95 -7.61
C GLY A 23 7.90 9.81 -8.40
N SER A 24 8.83 9.10 -7.77
CA SER A 24 9.43 7.89 -8.33
C SER A 24 9.60 6.83 -7.25
N LEU A 25 9.22 5.60 -7.57
CA LEU A 25 9.47 4.42 -6.75
C LEU A 25 10.51 3.55 -7.45
N LYS A 26 11.73 3.50 -6.90
CA LYS A 26 12.80 2.64 -7.41
C LYS A 26 12.99 1.48 -6.47
N GLY A 27 13.37 0.32 -6.98
CA GLY A 27 13.71 -0.77 -6.09
C GLY A 27 14.72 -1.75 -6.62
N LYS A 28 15.28 -2.49 -5.67
CA LYS A 28 16.21 -3.59 -5.89
C LYS A 28 15.63 -4.83 -5.20
N MET A 29 15.52 -5.91 -5.96
CA MET A 29 14.93 -7.15 -5.49
C MET A 29 15.83 -8.31 -5.85
N LYS A 30 16.01 -9.23 -4.91
CA LYS A 30 16.69 -10.49 -5.15
C LYS A 30 15.73 -11.62 -4.77
N PHE A 31 15.22 -12.33 -5.77
CA PHE A 31 14.40 -13.52 -5.59
C PHE A 31 15.15 -14.74 -6.15
N THR A 32 14.93 -15.90 -5.54
CA THR A 32 15.36 -17.19 -6.05
C THR A 32 14.53 -17.62 -7.26
N GLU A 33 13.23 -17.35 -7.22
CA GLU A 33 12.30 -17.59 -8.32
C GLU A 33 12.38 -16.53 -9.42
N THR A 34 12.07 -16.93 -10.65
CA THR A 34 12.04 -16.02 -11.80
C THR A 34 10.85 -15.06 -11.70
N VAL A 35 11.15 -13.77 -11.56
CA VAL A 35 10.15 -12.71 -11.59
C VAL A 35 9.68 -12.48 -13.02
N LYS A 36 8.38 -12.70 -13.26
CA LYS A 36 7.70 -12.36 -14.51
C LYS A 36 7.43 -10.87 -14.61
N MET A 37 6.84 -10.30 -13.56
CA MET A 37 6.37 -8.92 -13.56
C MET A 37 6.36 -8.28 -12.19
N VAL A 38 6.70 -6.98 -12.15
CA VAL A 38 6.43 -6.14 -10.97
C VAL A 38 5.30 -5.18 -11.32
N TYR A 39 4.30 -5.09 -10.46
CA TYR A 39 3.15 -4.21 -10.61
C TYR A 39 3.08 -3.21 -9.45
N LEU A 40 2.70 -1.98 -9.76
CA LEU A 40 2.34 -0.98 -8.76
C LEU A 40 0.89 -0.55 -9.01
N SER A 41 0.05 -0.63 -7.98
CA SER A 41 -1.34 -0.20 -8.05
C SER A 41 -1.70 0.75 -6.92
N TYR A 42 -2.42 1.82 -7.24
CA TYR A 42 -2.83 2.85 -6.27
C TYR A 42 -4.06 3.59 -6.79
N ILE A 43 -4.62 4.46 -5.96
CA ILE A 43 -5.73 5.34 -6.33
C ILE A 43 -5.19 6.77 -6.40
N SER A 44 -5.40 7.46 -7.52
CA SER A 44 -5.11 8.89 -7.66
C SER A 44 -6.41 9.62 -7.97
N GLY A 45 -6.86 10.47 -7.05
CA GLY A 45 -8.22 11.01 -7.07
C GLY A 45 -9.25 9.89 -7.08
N ASP A 46 -10.12 9.86 -8.09
CA ASP A 46 -11.16 8.83 -8.24
C ASP A 46 -10.75 7.67 -9.16
N LYS A 47 -9.49 7.64 -9.62
CA LYS A 47 -9.02 6.67 -10.62
C LYS A 47 -8.05 5.67 -10.01
N ARG A 48 -8.30 4.39 -10.26
CA ARG A 48 -7.31 3.34 -10.01
C ARG A 48 -6.24 3.39 -11.10
N VAL A 49 -4.99 3.53 -10.67
CA VAL A 49 -3.80 3.47 -11.51
C VAL A 49 -3.12 2.13 -11.27
N THR A 50 -2.77 1.43 -12.35
CA THR A 50 -1.96 0.22 -12.32
C THR A 50 -0.88 0.35 -13.39
N ASP A 51 0.38 0.18 -12.98
CA ASP A 51 1.54 0.18 -13.86
C ASP A 51 2.34 -1.11 -13.67
N SER A 52 3.17 -1.47 -14.65
CA SER A 52 3.94 -2.72 -14.65
C SER A 52 5.31 -2.56 -15.30
N VAL A 53 6.34 -3.21 -14.75
CA VAL A 53 7.71 -3.14 -15.28
C VAL A 53 8.45 -4.48 -15.17
N ILE A 54 9.29 -4.77 -16.16
CA ILE A 54 10.19 -5.93 -16.16
C ILE A 54 11.37 -5.63 -15.26
N LEU A 55 11.67 -6.56 -14.35
CA LEU A 55 12.84 -6.48 -13.50
C LEU A 55 14.10 -6.62 -14.36
N LYS A 56 14.92 -5.56 -14.42
CA LYS A 56 16.18 -5.56 -15.18
C LYS A 56 17.36 -5.59 -14.22
N LYS A 57 18.16 -6.65 -14.25
CA LYS A 57 19.30 -6.85 -13.33
C LYS A 57 18.90 -6.69 -11.85
N GLY A 58 17.75 -7.24 -11.48
CA GLY A 58 17.19 -7.13 -10.12
C GLY A 58 16.66 -5.74 -9.75
N LYS A 59 16.49 -4.82 -10.71
CA LYS A 59 16.03 -3.45 -10.45
C LYS A 59 14.74 -3.12 -11.18
N PHE A 60 13.91 -2.29 -10.57
CA PHE A 60 12.70 -1.73 -11.15
C PHE A 60 12.58 -0.23 -10.87
N GLU A 61 11.78 0.48 -11.66
CA GLU A 61 11.45 1.89 -11.45
C GLU A 61 10.04 2.18 -11.96
N PHE A 62 9.23 2.84 -11.13
CA PHE A 62 7.94 3.40 -11.49
C PHE A 62 7.98 4.92 -11.34
N GLN A 63 7.27 5.61 -12.23
CA GLN A 63 6.96 7.04 -12.07
C GLN A 63 5.55 7.16 -11.50
N THR A 64 5.41 7.88 -10.39
CA THR A 64 4.13 8.09 -9.72
C THR A 64 3.67 9.53 -9.88
N LYS A 65 2.36 9.74 -9.86
CA LYS A 65 1.75 11.07 -9.76
C LYS A 65 0.69 11.01 -8.68
N VAL A 66 0.97 11.62 -7.54
CA VAL A 66 0.08 11.66 -6.38
C VAL A 66 0.12 13.05 -5.76
N ALA A 67 -1.02 13.53 -5.27
CA ALA A 67 -1.09 14.85 -4.64
C ALA A 67 -0.64 14.84 -3.17
N GLU A 68 -0.78 13.68 -2.52
CA GLU A 68 -0.50 13.45 -1.09
C GLU A 68 -0.07 11.99 -0.86
N PRO A 69 0.45 11.65 0.33
CA PRO A 69 0.80 10.27 0.65
C PRO A 69 -0.37 9.32 0.41
N THR A 70 -0.15 8.34 -0.46
CA THR A 70 -1.18 7.45 -0.99
C THR A 70 -0.78 6.02 -0.72
N LEU A 71 -1.70 5.21 -0.19
CA LEU A 71 -1.47 3.78 -0.02
C LEU A 71 -1.46 3.09 -1.39
N ALA A 72 -0.36 2.42 -1.68
CA ALA A 72 -0.16 1.64 -2.89
C ALA A 72 0.06 0.16 -2.55
N THR A 73 -0.18 -0.70 -3.53
CA THR A 73 0.17 -2.12 -3.48
C THR A 73 1.24 -2.41 -4.52
N LEU A 74 2.41 -2.82 -4.05
CA LEU A 74 3.49 -3.36 -4.88
C LEU A 74 3.32 -4.87 -4.93
N SER A 75 3.27 -5.44 -6.13
CA SER A 75 3.12 -6.87 -6.35
C SER A 75 4.23 -7.41 -7.24
N VAL A 76 4.80 -8.56 -6.88
CA VAL A 76 5.72 -9.33 -7.71
C VAL A 76 5.02 -10.60 -8.16
N ARG A 77 4.81 -10.73 -9.46
CA ARG A 77 4.32 -11.95 -10.08
C ARG A 77 5.50 -12.76 -10.60
N PHE A 78 5.51 -14.04 -10.26
CA PHE A 78 6.53 -14.98 -10.68
C PHE A 78 6.09 -15.71 -11.96
N GLU A 79 7.04 -16.27 -12.70
CA GLU A 79 6.69 -17.23 -13.75
C GLU A 79 6.05 -18.48 -13.11
N PRO A 80 5.05 -19.10 -13.74
CA PRO A 80 4.45 -20.32 -13.21
C PRO A 80 5.47 -21.46 -13.25
N GLY A 81 5.54 -22.24 -12.18
CA GLY A 81 6.21 -23.53 -12.19
C GLY A 81 5.46 -24.55 -13.06
N ALA A 82 6.12 -25.67 -13.39
CA ALA A 82 5.55 -26.71 -14.25
C ALA A 82 4.23 -27.31 -13.73
N THR A 83 4.01 -27.26 -12.41
CA THR A 83 2.81 -27.80 -11.75
C THR A 83 1.85 -26.72 -11.24
N ASP A 84 2.14 -25.44 -11.50
CA ASP A 84 1.36 -24.35 -10.91
C ASP A 84 0.06 -24.12 -11.67
N VAL A 85 -1.07 -24.27 -10.96
CA VAL A 85 -2.41 -23.92 -11.49
C VAL A 85 -2.55 -22.41 -11.66
N LYS A 86 -1.85 -21.61 -10.85
CA LYS A 86 -1.81 -20.14 -10.93
C LYS A 86 -0.42 -19.61 -10.56
N PRO A 87 0.06 -18.55 -11.24
CA PRO A 87 1.34 -17.94 -10.91
C PRO A 87 1.34 -17.38 -9.48
N ARG A 88 2.38 -17.70 -8.70
CA ARG A 88 2.61 -17.11 -7.38
C ARG A 88 2.68 -15.59 -7.51
N THR A 89 2.12 -14.89 -6.52
CA THR A 89 2.25 -13.44 -6.40
C THR A 89 2.57 -13.07 -4.97
N ASP A 90 3.67 -12.33 -4.77
CA ASP A 90 4.03 -11.72 -3.49
C ASP A 90 3.61 -10.24 -3.51
N ARG A 91 3.13 -9.70 -2.37
CA ARG A 91 2.59 -8.34 -2.30
C ARG A 91 2.97 -7.66 -0.98
N MET A 92 3.18 -6.36 -1.05
CA MET A 92 3.19 -5.49 0.12
C MET A 92 2.36 -4.24 -0.15
N GLN A 93 1.83 -3.67 0.94
CA GLN A 93 1.32 -2.31 0.93
C GLN A 93 2.42 -1.36 1.40
N LEU A 94 2.50 -0.21 0.76
CA LEU A 94 3.42 0.87 1.12
C LEU A 94 2.80 2.22 0.79
N PHE A 95 3.26 3.27 1.45
CA PHE A 95 2.93 4.64 1.06
C PHE A 95 3.84 5.13 -0.06
N ILE A 96 3.23 5.71 -1.09
CA ILE A 96 3.90 6.51 -2.10
C ILE A 96 3.57 7.99 -1.90
N GLU A 97 4.53 8.87 -2.14
CA GLU A 97 4.36 10.32 -1.98
C GLU A 97 5.24 11.07 -2.99
N PRO A 98 5.03 12.38 -3.17
CA PRO A 98 5.88 13.20 -4.02
C PRO A 98 7.34 13.15 -3.56
N GLY A 99 8.24 12.64 -4.39
CA GLY A 99 9.64 12.45 -4.03
C GLY A 99 10.25 11.17 -4.58
N LYS A 100 11.40 10.77 -4.02
CA LYS A 100 12.14 9.57 -4.42
C LYS A 100 12.08 8.53 -3.32
N ILE A 101 11.33 7.45 -3.57
CA ILE A 101 11.17 6.33 -2.66
C ILE A 101 12.00 5.15 -3.16
N LYS A 102 12.65 4.44 -2.24
CA LYS A 102 13.44 3.25 -2.52
C LYS A 102 12.88 2.03 -1.78
N VAL A 103 12.82 0.90 -2.47
CA VAL A 103 12.42 -0.40 -1.92
C VAL A 103 13.55 -1.39 -2.11
N GLU A 104 13.99 -2.04 -1.04
CA GLU A 104 15.00 -3.09 -1.09
C GLU A 104 14.47 -4.36 -0.43
N THR A 105 14.63 -5.50 -1.10
CA THR A 105 14.10 -6.77 -0.57
C THR A 105 14.91 -7.97 -1.06
N SER A 106 14.94 -9.01 -0.23
CA SER A 106 15.38 -10.35 -0.59
C SER A 106 14.27 -11.35 -0.27
N ASP A 107 14.08 -12.33 -1.15
CA ASP A 107 13.18 -13.49 -1.04
C ASP A 107 11.68 -13.19 -0.92
N SER A 108 11.26 -12.21 -0.12
CA SER A 108 9.86 -11.80 0.00
C SER A 108 9.70 -10.31 0.30
N LEU A 109 8.68 -9.69 -0.31
CA LEU A 109 8.23 -8.34 -0.04
C LEU A 109 7.78 -8.11 1.41
N LYS A 110 7.45 -9.18 2.15
CA LYS A 110 7.13 -9.10 3.58
C LYS A 110 8.24 -8.45 4.42
N PHE A 111 9.49 -8.62 3.99
CA PHE A 111 10.68 -8.11 4.68
C PHE A 111 11.32 -6.92 3.93
N ALA A 112 10.57 -6.30 3.02
CA ALA A 112 11.08 -5.20 2.23
C ALA A 112 11.36 -3.98 3.13
N LYS A 113 12.52 -3.35 2.91
CA LYS A 113 12.88 -2.08 3.51
C LYS A 113 12.48 -0.95 2.57
N VAL A 114 11.68 -0.02 3.06
CA VAL A 114 11.27 1.17 2.31
C VAL A 114 11.95 2.40 2.90
N THR A 115 12.49 3.27 2.06
CA THR A 115 13.16 4.51 2.49
C THR A 115 12.79 5.68 1.58
N GLY A 116 12.96 6.91 2.09
CA GLY A 116 12.64 8.12 1.34
C GLY A 116 11.15 8.47 1.33
N SER A 117 10.35 7.88 2.25
CA SER A 117 8.97 8.29 2.50
C SER A 117 8.74 8.54 4.00
N ALA A 118 8.30 9.74 4.35
CA ALA A 118 7.97 10.10 5.72
C ALA A 118 6.66 9.43 6.17
N ALA A 119 5.67 9.36 5.29
CA ALA A 119 4.41 8.67 5.57
C ALA A 119 4.62 7.17 5.83
N GLN A 120 5.48 6.52 5.05
CA GLN A 120 5.83 5.12 5.27
C GLN A 120 6.54 4.91 6.61
N GLN A 121 7.49 5.80 6.96
CA GLN A 121 8.17 5.73 8.25
C GLN A 121 7.19 5.87 9.42
N ALA A 122 6.25 6.83 9.35
CA ALA A 122 5.22 7.00 10.36
C ALA A 122 4.30 5.76 10.47
N PHE A 123 3.99 5.13 9.34
CA PHE A 123 3.20 3.89 9.31
C PHE A 123 3.94 2.70 9.93
N GLU A 124 5.24 2.57 9.69
CA GLU A 124 6.08 1.54 10.30
C GLU A 124 6.16 1.73 11.82
N MET A 125 6.39 2.97 12.29
CA MET A 125 6.37 3.30 13.72
C MET A 125 5.01 3.00 14.36
N TYR A 126 3.91 3.36 13.68
CA TYR A 126 2.56 3.04 14.17
C TYR A 126 2.36 1.55 14.36
N LYS A 127 2.77 0.73 13.37
CA LYS A 127 2.70 -0.73 13.46
C LYS A 127 3.51 -1.30 14.63
N GLU A 128 4.71 -0.79 14.86
CA GLU A 128 5.54 -1.21 16.00
C GLU A 128 4.85 -0.92 17.34
N LEU A 129 4.20 0.24 17.46
CA LEU A 129 3.43 0.61 18.66
C LEU A 129 2.19 -0.27 18.87
N GLN A 130 1.66 -0.89 17.81
CA GLN A 130 0.49 -1.78 17.90
C GLN A 130 0.83 -3.19 18.40
N VAL A 131 2.05 -3.68 18.18
CA VAL A 131 2.49 -5.05 18.53
C VAL A 131 2.06 -5.50 19.93
N PRO A 132 2.32 -4.77 21.03
CA PRO A 132 1.94 -5.23 22.37
C PRO A 132 0.42 -5.32 22.57
N TYR A 133 -0.37 -4.53 21.83
CA TYR A 133 -1.83 -4.60 21.88
C TYR A 133 -2.35 -5.79 21.09
N ASP A 134 -1.76 -6.07 19.93
CA ASP A 134 -2.10 -7.23 19.10
C ASP A 134 -1.79 -8.54 19.85
N GLU A 135 -0.66 -8.61 20.56
CA GLU A 135 -0.28 -9.76 21.39
C GLU A 135 -1.28 -9.99 22.54
N ARG A 136 -1.70 -8.92 23.24
CA ARG A 136 -2.72 -9.03 24.29
C ARG A 136 -4.06 -9.50 23.72
N GLY A 137 -4.48 -8.93 22.58
CA GLY A 137 -5.71 -9.32 21.90
C GLY A 137 -5.68 -10.80 21.48
N LYS A 138 -4.54 -11.28 20.99
CA LYS A 138 -4.35 -12.69 20.64
C LYS A 138 -4.49 -13.61 21.85
N LEU A 139 -3.85 -13.27 22.98
CA LEU A 139 -3.95 -14.06 24.22
C LEU A 139 -5.38 -14.11 24.73
N LEU A 140 -6.10 -12.99 24.72
CA LEU A 140 -7.51 -12.96 25.11
C LEU A 140 -8.38 -13.82 24.19
N ASN A 141 -8.15 -13.75 22.88
CA ASN A 141 -8.87 -14.59 21.92
C ASN A 141 -8.58 -16.08 22.12
N GLU A 142 -7.33 -16.46 22.40
CA GLU A 142 -6.97 -17.84 22.73
C GLU A 142 -7.70 -18.32 24.00
N GLN A 143 -7.75 -17.50 25.06
CA GLN A 143 -8.51 -17.81 26.27
C GLN A 143 -10.01 -17.95 26.00
N TYR A 144 -10.60 -17.03 25.24
CA TYR A 144 -12.00 -17.12 24.83
C TYR A 144 -12.29 -18.40 24.05
N MET A 145 -11.40 -18.81 23.15
CA MET A 145 -11.54 -20.04 22.39
C MET A 145 -11.48 -21.30 23.27
N VAL A 146 -10.71 -21.28 24.36
CA VAL A 146 -10.71 -22.33 25.40
C VAL A 146 -12.06 -22.36 26.12
N PHE A 147 -12.55 -21.23 26.65
CA PHE A 147 -13.85 -21.18 27.33
C PHE A 147 -15.00 -21.62 26.40
N LYS A 148 -14.96 -21.22 25.13
CA LYS A 148 -15.92 -21.64 24.11
C LYS A 148 -15.90 -23.15 23.87
N LYS A 149 -14.72 -23.76 23.80
CA LYS A 149 -14.56 -25.22 23.67
C LYS A 149 -15.15 -25.95 24.87
N ASP A 150 -14.93 -25.40 26.06
CA ASP A 150 -15.38 -25.98 27.33
C ASP A 150 -16.84 -25.62 27.66
N LYS A 151 -17.53 -24.87 26.78
CA LYS A 151 -18.90 -24.36 26.94
C LYS A 151 -19.10 -23.52 28.22
N ASP A 152 -18.03 -22.90 28.73
CA ASP A 152 -18.07 -22.04 29.91
C ASP A 152 -18.62 -20.65 29.55
N GLN A 153 -19.91 -20.44 29.83
CA GLN A 153 -20.59 -19.17 29.55
C GLN A 153 -20.20 -18.01 30.48
N GLU A 154 -19.67 -18.30 31.66
CA GLU A 154 -19.18 -17.26 32.58
C GLU A 154 -17.76 -16.83 32.20
N GLY A 155 -16.90 -17.80 31.86
CA GLY A 155 -15.55 -17.55 31.36
C GLY A 155 -15.52 -16.73 30.07
N MET A 156 -16.46 -16.97 29.14
CA MET A 156 -16.59 -16.19 27.90
C MET A 156 -17.00 -14.72 28.10
N LYS A 157 -17.52 -14.34 29.28
CA LYS A 157 -17.91 -12.95 29.60
C LYS A 157 -16.78 -12.16 30.28
N ARG A 158 -15.69 -12.82 30.66
CA ARG A 158 -14.51 -12.19 31.27
C ARG A 158 -13.53 -11.73 30.20
#